data_AF-A0A4R2B7E7-F1
#
_entry.id   AF-A0A4R2B7E7-F1
#
_cell.length_a   1.000
_cell.length_b   1.000
_cell.length_c   1.000
_cell.angle_alpha   90.00
_cell.angle_beta   90.00
_cell.angle_gamma   90.00
#
_symmetry.space_group_name_H-M   'P 1'
#
loop_
_entity.id
_entity.type
_entity.pdbx_description
1 polymer ?
#
loop_
_entity_poly.entity_id
_entity_poly.type
_entity_poly.pdbx_seq_one_letter_code
_entity_poly.pdbx_strand_id
1 'polypeptide(L)' 'MEHTCPKCKVGLTEGQLDHAGPLRVYKKGEGAGLFGPDTKQMDDICPFVCPECGLVEFYVPNPGKFQ' A
#
# COMPACT_ATOMS: atom_id res chain seq x y z
N MET A 1 -1.71 -3.84 13.94
CA MET A 1 -0.65 -4.85 13.82
C MET A 1 0.67 -4.09 13.84
N GLU A 2 1.66 -4.53 14.61
CA GLU A 2 2.99 -3.93 14.51
C GLU A 2 3.68 -4.47 13.27
N HIS A 3 4.08 -3.58 12.36
CA HIS A 3 4.82 -3.94 11.16
C HIS A 3 6.31 -3.94 11.50
N THR A 4 7.00 -5.05 11.28
CA THR A 4 8.41 -5.22 11.68
C THR A 4 9.28 -5.46 10.46
N CYS A 5 10.41 -4.76 10.37
CA CYS A 5 11.37 -4.94 9.29
C CYS A 5 11.93 -6.38 9.28
N PRO A 6 11.76 -7.16 8.20
CA PRO A 6 12.29 -8.52 8.14
C PRO A 6 13.82 -8.58 8.22
N LYS A 7 14.53 -7.51 7.83
CA LYS A 7 16.00 -7.42 7.85
C LYS A 7 16.54 -7.03 9.23
N CYS A 8 16.03 -5.92 9.78
CA CYS A 8 16.55 -5.32 11.01
C CYS A 8 15.83 -5.78 12.28
N LYS A 9 14.65 -6.41 12.16
CA LYS A 9 13.77 -6.83 13.26
C LYS A 9 13.29 -5.67 14.16
N VAL A 10 13.32 -4.44 13.66
CA VAL A 10 12.78 -3.24 14.31
C VAL A 10 11.40 -2.88 13.77
N GLY A 11 10.61 -2.13 14.54
CA GLY A 11 9.32 -1.59 14.10
C GLY A 11 9.48 -0.66 12.90
N LEU A 12 8.59 -0.82 11.92
CA LEU A 12 8.46 0.08 10.78
C LEU A 12 7.66 1.32 11.19
N THR A 13 8.05 2.47 10.64
CA THR A 13 7.38 3.75 10.84
C THR A 13 6.40 4.00 9.70
N GLU A 14 5.18 4.39 10.02
CA GLU A 14 4.19 4.82 9.04
C GLU A 14 4.68 6.09 8.32
N GLY A 15 4.72 6.06 6.99
CA GLY A 15 5.13 7.17 6.16
C GLY A 15 3.94 7.83 5.47
N GLN A 16 4.15 9.04 4.96
CA GLN A 16 3.19 9.73 4.11
C GLN A 16 3.85 10.09 2.77
N LEU A 17 3.13 9.86 1.67
CA LEU A 17 3.56 10.27 0.34
C LEU A 17 3.20 11.75 0.12
N ASP A 18 4.09 12.51 -0.49
CA ASP A 18 3.86 13.93 -0.81
C ASP A 18 2.75 14.11 -1.88
N HIS A 19 2.27 15.34 -2.03
CA HIS A 19 1.06 15.92 -2.64
C HIS A 19 0.54 15.39 -4.00
N ALA A 20 1.15 14.37 -4.60
CA ALA A 20 0.69 13.70 -5.82
C ALA A 20 -0.57 12.81 -5.64
N GLY A 21 -1.18 12.82 -4.44
CA GLY A 21 -2.33 12.00 -4.07
C GLY A 21 -1.92 10.61 -3.59
N PRO A 22 -2.82 9.89 -2.89
CA PRO A 22 -2.52 8.53 -2.45
C PRO A 22 -2.25 7.65 -3.67
N LEU A 23 -1.11 6.95 -3.65
CA LEU A 23 -0.88 5.84 -4.56
C LEU A 23 -2.00 4.82 -4.32
N ARG A 24 -2.70 4.43 -5.38
CA ARG A 24 -3.80 3.46 -5.31
C ARG A 24 -3.43 2.19 -6.04
N VAL A 25 -3.91 1.07 -5.51
CA VAL A 25 -3.75 -0.26 -6.11
C VAL A 25 -5.10 -0.88 -6.38
N TYR A 26 -5.17 -1.74 -7.40
CA TYR A 26 -6.38 -2.47 -7.82
C TYR A 26 -6.02 -3.85 -8.34
N LYS A 27 -6.98 -4.79 -8.28
CA LYS A 27 -6.78 -6.18 -8.73
C LYS A 27 -6.59 -6.23 -10.25
N LYS A 28 -5.49 -6.81 -10.71
CA LYS A 28 -5.20 -6.93 -12.16
C LYS A 28 -6.16 -7.93 -12.81
N GLY A 29 -6.84 -7.53 -13.88
CA GLY A 29 -7.70 -8.42 -14.69
C GLY A 29 -9.20 -8.32 -14.40
N GLU A 30 -9.60 -7.66 -13.31
CA GLU A 30 -10.99 -7.28 -13.06
C GLU A 30 -11.11 -5.75 -13.18
N GLY A 31 -12.17 -5.26 -13.84
CA GLY A 31 -12.55 -3.86 -13.71
C GLY A 31 -11.79 -2.82 -14.54
N ALA A 32 -10.83 -3.17 -15.41
CA ALA A 32 -10.25 -2.22 -16.37
C ALA A 32 -11.24 -1.97 -17.52
N GLY A 33 -12.27 -1.18 -17.25
CA GLY A 33 -13.20 -0.70 -18.27
C GLY A 33 -12.57 0.36 -19.16
N LEU A 34 -13.36 0.89 -20.10
CA LEU A 34 -12.92 1.93 -21.04
C LEU A 34 -12.38 3.20 -20.34
N PHE A 35 -12.74 3.42 -19.07
CA PHE A 35 -12.39 4.59 -18.27
C PHE A 35 -11.41 4.29 -17.12
N GLY A 36 -10.78 3.11 -17.10
CA GLY A 36 -9.88 2.68 -16.04
C GLY A 36 -10.51 1.69 -15.05
N PRO A 37 -9.85 1.43 -13.91
CA PRO A 37 -10.28 0.45 -12.91
C PRO A 37 -11.60 0.86 -12.23
N ASP A 38 -12.46 -0.11 -11.90
CA ASP A 38 -13.61 0.15 -11.03
C ASP A 38 -13.11 0.65 -9.68
N THR A 39 -13.52 1.87 -9.32
CA THR A 39 -13.19 2.52 -8.04
C THR A 39 -13.56 1.67 -6.81
N LYS A 40 -14.52 0.75 -6.92
CA LYS A 40 -14.88 -0.19 -5.85
C LYS A 40 -13.79 -1.23 -5.58
N GLN A 41 -12.93 -1.50 -6.56
CA GLN A 41 -11.79 -2.42 -6.50
C GLN A 41 -10.47 -1.69 -6.24
N MET A 42 -10.52 -0.38 -5.97
CA MET A 42 -9.34 0.42 -5.63
C MET A 42 -9.22 0.60 -4.12
N ASP A 43 -7.99 0.62 -3.63
CA ASP A 43 -7.67 1.03 -2.27
C ASP A 43 -6.41 1.89 -2.24
N ASP A 44 -6.35 2.78 -1.26
CA ASP A 44 -5.14 3.57 -1.01
C ASP A 44 -4.05 2.66 -0.42
N ILE A 45 -2.77 2.99 -0.65
CA ILE A 45 -1.65 2.31 0.00
C ILE A 45 -1.06 3.18 1.10
N CYS A 46 -0.73 2.54 2.21
CA CYS A 46 0.04 3.15 3.29
C CYS A 46 1.49 2.63 3.25
N PRO A 47 2.50 3.49 3.07
CA PRO A 47 3.89 3.10 3.14
C PRO A 47 4.37 2.96 4.59
N PHE A 48 5.20 1.97 4.84
CA PHE A 48 5.91 1.74 6.09
C PHE A 48 7.40 1.68 5.81
N VAL A 49 8.18 2.46 6.56
CA VAL A 49 9.62 2.64 6.32
C VAL A 49 10.42 2.14 7.52
N CYS A 50 11.45 1.33 7.27
CA CYS A 50 12.40 0.93 8.29
C CYS A 50 13.36 2.09 8.56
N PRO A 51 13.44 2.60 9.81
CA PRO A 51 14.30 3.74 10.13
C PRO A 51 15.80 3.40 10.07
N GLU A 52 16.17 2.12 10.13
CA GLU A 52 17.59 1.72 10.13
C GLU A 52 18.16 1.46 8.74
N CYS A 53 17.41 0.78 7.88
CA CYS A 53 17.91 0.30 6.58
C CYS A 53 17.14 0.83 5.37
N GLY A 54 16.11 1.65 5.60
CA GLY A 54 15.32 2.26 4.52
C GLY A 54 14.45 1.29 3.73
N LEU A 55 14.24 0.06 4.21
CA LEU A 55 13.25 -0.85 3.61
C LEU A 55 11.87 -0.18 3.62
N VAL A 56 11.19 -0.17 2.48
CA VAL A 56 9.83 0.33 2.34
C VAL A 56 8.89 -0.83 2.01
N GLU A 57 7.81 -0.95 2.77
CA GLU A 57 6.71 -1.88 2.50
C GLU A 57 5.42 -1.08 2.31
N PHE A 58 4.50 -1.60 1.48
CA PHE A 58 3.22 -0.96 1.21
C PHE A 58 2.09 -1.89 1.62
N TYR A 59 1.11 -1.35 2.34
CA TYR A 59 -0.03 -2.11 2.84
C TYR A 59 -1.34 -1.49 2.35
N VAL A 60 -2.33 -2.35 2.11
CA VAL A 60 -3.71 -1.95 1.79
C VAL A 60 -4.58 -2.04 3.06
N PRO A 61 -5.33 -0.99 3.42
CA PRO A 61 -6.21 -1.03 4.59
C PRO A 61 -7.33 -2.07 4.48
N ASN A 62 -7.86 -2.31 3.27
CA ASN A 62 -8.97 -3.21 3.00
C ASN A 62 -8.55 -4.35 2.06
N PRO A 63 -7.76 -5.34 2.53
CA PRO A 63 -7.28 -6.44 1.69
C PRO A 63 -8.42 -7.29 1.10
N GLY A 64 -9.62 -7.25 1.68
CA GLY A 64 -10.82 -7.93 1.15
C GLY A 64 -11.22 -7.50 -0.26
N LYS A 65 -10.80 -6.30 -0.72
CA LYS A 65 -11.01 -5.86 -2.11
C LYS A 65 -10.18 -6.64 -3.15
N PHE A 66 -9.22 -7.45 -2.70
CA PHE A 66 -8.27 -8.18 -3.55
C PHE A 66 -8.43 -9.71 -3.50
N GLN A 67 -9.46 -10.23 -2.83
CA GLN A 67 -9.76 -11.68 -2.81
C GLN A 67 -10.29 -12.19 -4.15
#